data_AF-A0A0C9YET1-F1
#
_entry.id   AF-A0A0C9YET1-F1
#
_cell.length_a   1.000
_cell.length_b   1.000
_cell.length_c   1.000
_cell.angle_alpha   90.00
_cell.angle_beta   90.00
_cell.angle_gamma   90.00
#
_symmetry.space_group_name_H-M   'P 1'
#
loop_
_entity.id
_entity.type
_entity.pdbx_description
1 polymer ?
#
loop_
_entity_poly.entity_id
_entity_poly.type
_entity_poly.pdbx_seq_one_letter_code
_entity_poly.pdbx_strand_id
1 'polypeptide(L)' 'TTMSNVTLPAVVLQTYSASTEGIVLTALPTAPFCCHEDLLTMSREKLEDVVHALNEKLPRRMRI' A
#
# COMPACT_ATOMS: atom_id res chain seq x y z
N THR A 1 -7.97 2.00 -28.84
CA THR A 1 -7.59 2.89 -27.73
C THR A 1 -6.69 2.11 -26.80
N THR A 2 -5.38 2.25 -26.94
CA THR A 2 -4.37 1.55 -26.14
C THR A 2 -4.51 1.98 -24.68
N MET A 3 -4.88 1.04 -23.81
CA MET A 3 -4.84 1.26 -22.36
C MET A 3 -3.37 1.45 -21.96
N SER A 4 -2.96 2.70 -21.79
CA SER A 4 -1.69 3.02 -21.16
C SER A 4 -1.67 2.34 -19.80
N ASN A 5 -0.78 1.38 -19.62
CA ASN A 5 -0.62 0.66 -18.37
C ASN A 5 0.01 1.64 -17.37
N VAL A 6 -0.82 2.42 -16.68
CA VAL A 6 -0.37 3.45 -15.73
C VAL A 6 0.30 2.70 -14.57
N THR A 7 1.63 2.67 -14.61
CA THR A 7 2.41 2.09 -13.53
C THR A 7 2.51 3.17 -12.45
N LEU A 8 1.90 2.91 -11.29
CA LEU A 8 1.98 3.83 -10.16
C LEU A 8 3.43 3.90 -9.66
N PRO A 9 3.86 5.06 -9.14
CA PRO A 9 5.24 5.24 -8.69
C PRO A 9 5.57 4.28 -7.54
N ALA A 10 6.86 3.96 -7.41
CA ALA A 10 7.36 3.28 -6.22
C ALA A 10 7.17 4.20 -5.00
N VAL A 11 6.77 3.60 -3.88
CA VAL A 11 6.50 4.32 -2.63
C VAL A 11 7.15 3.60 -1.46
N VAL A 12 7.44 4.34 -0.39
CA VAL A 12 7.90 3.77 0.88
C VAL A 12 6.86 4.05 1.94
N LEU A 13 6.37 2.99 2.57
CA LEU A 13 5.53 3.10 3.76
C LEU A 13 6.43 3.20 4.98
N GLN A 14 6.27 4.30 5.70
CA GLN A 14 6.93 4.52 6.98
C GLN A 14 5.97 4.15 8.10
N THR A 15 6.39 3.27 9.00
CA THR A 15 5.59 2.91 10.16
C THR A 15 6.45 2.82 11.40
N TYR A 16 6.00 3.46 12.48
CA TYR A 16 6.63 3.31 13.79
C TYR A 16 6.30 1.95 14.39
N SER A 17 7.31 1.24 14.86
CA SER A 17 7.19 -0.02 15.56
C SER A 17 7.65 0.18 17.00
N ALA A 18 6.70 0.25 17.93
CA ALA A 18 6.98 0.28 19.36
C ALA A 18 7.74 -0.97 19.83
N SER A 19 7.50 -2.13 19.19
CA SER A 19 8.19 -3.37 19.57
C SER A 19 9.70 -3.34 19.34
N THR A 20 10.16 -2.50 18.43
CA THR A 20 11.57 -2.34 18.07
C THR A 20 12.09 -0.95 18.39
N GLU A 21 11.25 -0.10 19.01
CA GLU A 21 11.51 1.33 19.24
C GLU A 21 12.16 2.00 18.01
N GLY A 22 11.54 1.84 16.84
CA GLY A 22 12.16 2.22 15.58
C GLY A 22 11.19 2.42 14.43
N ILE A 23 11.73 2.91 13.31
CA ILE A 23 11.00 3.15 12.07
C ILE A 23 11.22 1.99 11.10
N VAL A 24 10.13 1.35 10.70
CA VAL A 24 10.14 0.34 9.64
C VAL A 24 9.80 1.04 8.33
N LEU A 25 10.70 0.89 7.35
CA LEU A 25 10.49 1.34 5.98
C LEU A 25 10.17 0.13 5.11
N THR A 26 8.95 0.10 4.55
CA THR A 26 8.54 -0.94 3.60
C THR A 26 8.50 -0.33 2.21
N ALA A 27 9.43 -0.72 1.34
CA ALA A 27 9.46 -0.27 -0.05
C ALA A 27 8.47 -1.09 -0.90
N LEU A 28 7.58 -0.40 -1.61
CA LEU A 28 6.68 -0.99 -2.59
C LEU A 28 7.10 -0.54 -3.99
N PRO A 29 7.33 -1.48 -4.92
CA PRO A 29 7.71 -1.14 -6.29
C PRO A 29 6.60 -0.41 -7.05
N THR A 30 5.36 -0.53 -6.59
CA THR A 30 4.17 0.12 -7.16
C THR A 30 3.21 0.41 -6.03
N ALA A 31 2.73 1.65 -5.94
CA ALA A 31 1.68 2.00 -4.99
C ALA A 31 0.38 1.21 -5.30
N PRO A 32 -0.33 0.66 -4.31
CA PRO A 32 -1.57 -0.07 -4.55
C PRO A 32 -2.77 0.86 -4.82
N PHE A 33 -2.60 2.18 -4.71
CA PHE A 33 -3.58 3.22 -5.01
C PHE A 33 -2.87 4.50 -5.46
N CYS A 34 -3.54 5.34 -6.25
CA CYS A 34 -2.91 6.51 -6.85
C CYS A 34 -2.81 7.72 -5.91
N CYS A 35 -3.79 7.89 -5.03
CA CYS A 35 -3.84 8.96 -4.03
C CYS A 35 -4.76 8.59 -2.86
N HIS A 36 -4.70 9.36 -1.78
CA HIS A 36 -5.49 9.10 -0.58
C HIS A 36 -7.00 9.28 -0.85
N GLU A 37 -7.36 10.22 -1.71
CA GLU A 37 -8.72 10.54 -2.10
C GLU A 37 -9.41 9.36 -2.81
N ASP A 38 -8.65 8.58 -3.57
CA ASP A 38 -9.15 7.37 -4.23
C ASP A 38 -9.62 6.34 -3.20
N LEU A 39 -8.85 6.14 -2.12
CA LEU A 39 -9.22 5.22 -1.03
C LEU A 39 -10.55 5.57 -0.36
N LEU A 40 -10.86 6.86 -0.22
CA LEU A 40 -12.12 7.29 0.41
C LEU A 40 -13.35 7.03 -0.46
N THR A 41 -13.15 6.87 -1.77
CA THR A 41 -14.23 6.71 -2.76
C THR A 41 -14.27 5.31 -3.38
N MET A 42 -13.25 4.49 -3.13
CA MET A 42 -13.18 3.10 -3.57
C MET A 42 -14.33 2.27 -2.99
N SER A 43 -14.81 1.31 -3.79
CA SER A 43 -15.71 0.28 -3.29
C SER A 43 -14.98 -0.64 -2.31
N ARG A 44 -15.75 -1.37 -1.50
CA ARG A 44 -15.19 -2.29 -0.51
C ARG A 44 -14.28 -3.35 -1.16
N GLU A 45 -14.69 -3.89 -2.30
CA GLU A 45 -13.92 -4.93 -3.00
C GLU A 45 -12.53 -4.40 -3.41
N LYS A 46 -12.46 -3.17 -3.91
CA LYS A 46 -11.20 -2.52 -4.26
C LYS A 46 -10.33 -2.24 -3.03
N LEU A 47 -10.94 -1.87 -1.91
CA LEU A 47 -10.21 -1.68 -0.65
C LEU A 47 -9.64 -3.01 -0.13
N GLU A 48 -10.37 -4.11 -0.28
CA GLU A 48 -9.89 -5.45 0.06
C GLU A 48 -8.68 -5.84 -0.82
N ASP A 49 -8.70 -5.53 -2.12
CA ASP A 49 -7.55 -5.74 -3.01
C ASP A 49 -6.31 -4.93 -2.56
N VAL A 50 -6.50 -3.66 -2.20
CA VAL A 50 -5.44 -2.80 -1.66
C VAL A 50 -4.85 -3.39 -0.37
N VAL A 51 -5.72 -3.80 0.56
CA VAL A 51 -5.32 -4.44 1.81
C VAL A 51 -4.52 -5.71 1.53
N HIS A 52 -4.96 -6.53 0.57
CA HIS A 52 -4.27 -7.75 0.22
C HIS A 52 -2.87 -7.48 -0.33
N ALA A 53 -2.74 -6.53 -1.26
CA ALA A 53 -1.47 -6.12 -1.84
C ALA A 53 -0.49 -5.55 -0.78
N LEU A 54 -1.01 -4.75 0.16
CA LEU A 54 -0.22 -4.25 1.29
C LEU A 54 0.27 -5.39 2.18
N ASN A 55 -0.63 -6.30 2.57
CA ASN A 55 -0.32 -7.40 3.49
C ASN A 55 0.68 -8.41 2.92
N GLU A 56 0.76 -8.56 1.60
CA GLU A 56 1.80 -9.35 0.94
C GLU A 56 3.20 -8.77 1.17
N LYS A 57 3.32 -7.43 1.27
CA LYS A 57 4.61 -6.73 1.42
C LYS A 57 4.95 -6.38 2.86
N LEU A 58 3.93 -6.16 3.70
CA LEU A 58 4.13 -5.77 5.09
C LEU A 58 4.66 -6.95 5.94
N PRO A 59 5.53 -6.67 6.92
CA PRO A 59 5.90 -7.64 7.94
C PRO A 59 4.64 -8.19 8.63
N ARG A 60 4.63 -9.49 8.98
CA ARG A 60 3.45 -10.15 9.56
C ARG A 60 2.81 -9.39 10.73
N ARG A 61 3.62 -8.74 11.57
CA ARG A 61 3.17 -7.99 12.75
C ARG A 61 2.51 -6.65 12.42
N MET A 62 2.58 -6.20 11.17
CA MET A 62 2.14 -4.89 10.70
C MET A 62 1.06 -4.99 9.61
N ARG A 63 0.55 -6.20 9.37
CA ARG A 63 -0.55 -6.46 8.44
C ARG A 63 -1.86 -5.88 9.00
N ILE A 64 -2.72 -5.42 8.11
CA ILE A 64 -4.00 -4.76 8.38
C ILE A 64 -5.19 -5.64 8.01
#